data_AF-K1GLR0-F1
#
_entry.id   AF-K1GLR0-F1
#
_cell.length_a   1.000
_cell.length_b   1.000
_cell.length_c   1.000
_cell.angle_alpha   90.00
_cell.angle_beta   90.00
_cell.angle_gamma   90.00
#
_symmetry.space_group_name_H-M   'P 1'
#
loop_
_entity.id
_entity.type
_entity.pdbx_description
1 polymer ?
#
loop_
_entity_poly.entity_id
_entity_poly.type
_entity_poly.pdbx_seq_one_letter_code
_entity_poly.pdbx_strand_id
1 'polypeptide(L)'
;MNREITIRKKQIKYINENDYNRIFVISDLHGNYELFLKFIEKVNLQKDDLLINLGDSCDRGIQSYELYLKYDEMIKQGYNVLHILGNHEDMLLTTVNTLDYDKMIHWFINGGKKTIESFKRVTGLSIENFFDLEKNKFLIDFLSSFPTLIISNKSIFTHAAYNPNLPPEKQEEYFLIWNRENFWDRNKTGKAIYFGHTPSRKEDHTIVYYPNNCTCIDLGTYRYNKMGGIEIKSKKEYYIEILYQGDNNRRFVLGEVTGDKPLICFGVNPSKAKIVDGKLQTDKTIEKIRHIVDMENYDGWIMLNLYAQVTSEPNNLDKVLNSDLHSKNIEEIEKILNRFPSSYILACWGNLIEKRKYLKYCLKGLKIDNNIADYDFLDEIKNIKGIIILTKGRKWFYRGMITKKGHPRHQLWTENSARLEEFNINEYIKILEERSNYVKFKEDMN
;
A
#
# COMPACT_ATOMS: atom_id res chain seq x y z
N MET A 1 -4.14 -40.45 -19.58
CA MET A 1 -5.47 -39.97 -19.98
C MET A 1 -5.25 -38.75 -20.86
N ASN A 2 -5.56 -38.84 -22.15
CA ASN A 2 -5.66 -37.65 -23.00
C ASN A 2 -6.80 -36.80 -22.42
N ARG A 3 -6.46 -35.76 -21.66
CA ARG A 3 -7.44 -34.75 -21.25
C ARG A 3 -7.86 -34.04 -22.53
N GLU A 4 -9.12 -34.17 -22.93
CA GLU A 4 -9.67 -33.32 -23.98
C GLU A 4 -9.43 -31.87 -23.55
N ILE A 5 -8.57 -31.16 -24.29
CA ILE A 5 -8.31 -29.75 -24.07
C ILE A 5 -9.63 -29.05 -24.35
N THR A 6 -10.37 -28.71 -23.29
CA THR A 6 -11.52 -27.83 -23.42
C THR A 6 -10.94 -26.45 -23.70
N ILE A 7 -10.77 -26.12 -24.99
CA ILE A 7 -10.41 -24.76 -25.41
C ILE A 7 -11.56 -23.88 -24.95
N ARG A 8 -11.31 -23.06 -23.92
CA ARG A 8 -12.26 -22.08 -23.43
C ARG A 8 -12.66 -21.20 -24.61
N LYS A 9 -13.96 -20.99 -24.79
CA LYS A 9 -14.48 -20.07 -25.78
C LYS A 9 -14.59 -18.69 -25.14
N LYS A 10 -14.15 -17.64 -25.86
CA LYS A 10 -14.43 -16.24 -25.57
C LYS A 10 -15.84 -16.04 -25.01
N GLN A 11 -15.93 -15.43 -23.83
CA GLN A 11 -17.18 -15.10 -23.16
C GLN A 11 -17.35 -13.59 -23.12
N ILE A 12 -18.43 -13.09 -23.74
CA ILE A 12 -18.78 -11.67 -23.74
C ILE A 12 -19.95 -11.48 -22.78
N LYS A 13 -19.82 -10.50 -21.87
CA LYS A 13 -20.90 -10.11 -20.96
C LYS A 13 -21.40 -8.72 -21.31
N TYR A 14 -22.69 -8.62 -21.61
CA TYR A 14 -23.37 -7.35 -21.83
C TYR A 14 -23.99 -6.85 -20.51
N ILE A 15 -23.81 -5.56 -20.21
CA ILE A 15 -24.38 -4.91 -19.03
C ILE A 15 -25.05 -3.59 -19.41
N ASN A 16 -25.98 -3.13 -18.58
CA ASN A 16 -26.51 -1.76 -18.64
C ASN A 16 -25.99 -0.96 -17.43
N GLU A 17 -25.22 0.09 -17.69
CA GLU A 17 -24.63 0.92 -16.62
C GLU A 17 -25.67 1.64 -15.75
N ASN A 18 -26.91 1.79 -16.24
CA ASN A 18 -27.99 2.42 -15.48
C ASN A 18 -28.60 1.49 -14.41
N ASP A 19 -28.29 0.19 -14.43
CA ASP A 19 -28.80 -0.76 -13.45
C ASP A 19 -28.09 -0.64 -12.09
N TYR A 20 -26.97 0.09 -12.05
CA TYR A 20 -26.11 0.24 -10.89
C TYR A 20 -26.08 1.69 -10.44
N ASN A 21 -25.93 1.95 -9.15
CA ASN A 21 -25.77 3.30 -8.63
C ASN A 21 -24.41 3.87 -9.04
N ARG A 22 -23.31 3.25 -8.57
CA ARG A 22 -21.92 3.56 -8.97
C ARG A 22 -21.27 2.37 -9.67
N ILE A 23 -20.23 2.63 -10.46
CA ILE A 23 -19.46 1.57 -11.11
C ILE A 23 -17.98 1.80 -10.85
N PHE A 24 -17.36 0.91 -10.08
CA PHE A 24 -15.94 0.93 -9.75
C PHE A 24 -15.17 -0.03 -10.64
N VAL A 25 -14.06 0.45 -11.18
CA VAL A 25 -13.14 -0.37 -11.99
C VAL A 25 -11.78 -0.40 -11.32
N ILE A 26 -11.24 -1.61 -11.10
CA ILE A 26 -9.90 -1.90 -10.55
C ILE A 26 -9.15 -2.88 -11.46
N SER A 27 -7.85 -3.05 -11.24
CA SER A 27 -6.99 -3.89 -12.10
C SER A 27 -5.85 -4.57 -11.33
N ASP A 28 -5.38 -5.70 -11.84
CA ASP A 28 -4.06 -6.31 -11.63
C ASP A 28 -3.60 -6.32 -10.16
N LEU A 29 -4.37 -6.99 -9.31
CA LEU A 29 -4.10 -7.05 -7.88
C LEU A 29 -2.99 -8.03 -7.52
N HIS A 30 -2.76 -9.09 -8.31
CA HIS A 30 -1.67 -10.05 -8.10
C HIS A 30 -1.48 -10.48 -6.64
N GLY A 31 -2.53 -11.01 -6.02
CA GLY A 31 -2.48 -11.50 -4.65
C GLY A 31 -2.35 -10.41 -3.57
N ASN A 32 -2.62 -9.13 -3.85
CA ASN A 32 -2.64 -8.03 -2.87
C ASN A 32 -4.02 -7.85 -2.23
N TYR A 33 -4.45 -8.85 -1.47
CA TYR A 33 -5.76 -8.87 -0.80
C TYR A 33 -5.97 -7.71 0.20
N GLU A 34 -4.95 -7.34 0.98
CA GLU A 34 -5.10 -6.27 1.98
C GLU A 34 -5.41 -4.91 1.33
N LEU A 35 -4.78 -4.62 0.18
CA LEU A 35 -5.08 -3.40 -0.57
C LEU A 35 -6.53 -3.43 -1.07
N PHE A 36 -6.98 -4.58 -1.58
CA PHE A 36 -8.37 -4.74 -2.04
C PHE A 36 -9.40 -4.50 -0.93
N LEU A 37 -9.17 -5.05 0.27
CA LEU A 37 -10.04 -4.81 1.42
C LEU A 37 -10.12 -3.33 1.77
N LYS A 38 -8.98 -2.64 1.78
CA LYS A 38 -8.94 -1.19 2.03
C LYS A 38 -9.67 -0.42 0.95
N PHE A 39 -9.65 -0.88 -0.30
CA PHE A 39 -10.34 -0.24 -1.41
C PHE A 39 -11.85 -0.27 -1.22
N ILE A 40 -12.41 -1.46 -0.97
CA ILE A 40 -13.85 -1.61 -0.79
C ILE A 40 -14.35 -0.86 0.46
N GLU A 41 -13.52 -0.75 1.50
CA GLU A 41 -13.78 0.08 2.68
C GLU A 41 -13.75 1.58 2.33
N LYS A 42 -12.70 2.05 1.67
CA LYS A 42 -12.51 3.47 1.30
C LYS A 42 -13.63 4.00 0.42
N VAL A 43 -14.10 3.21 -0.54
CA VAL A 43 -15.22 3.61 -1.42
C VAL A 43 -16.58 3.36 -0.79
N ASN A 44 -16.62 2.73 0.39
CA ASN A 44 -17.80 2.26 1.08
C ASN A 44 -18.72 1.51 0.10
N LEU A 45 -18.22 0.42 -0.48
CA LEU A 45 -18.89 -0.31 -1.55
C LEU A 45 -20.27 -0.81 -1.08
N GLN A 46 -21.31 -0.50 -1.86
CA GLN A 46 -22.69 -0.88 -1.60
C GLN A 46 -23.14 -2.01 -2.55
N LYS A 47 -24.26 -2.67 -2.22
CA LYS A 47 -24.79 -3.78 -3.03
C LYS A 47 -25.43 -3.35 -4.35
N ASP A 48 -25.84 -2.08 -4.45
CA ASP A 48 -26.36 -1.46 -5.67
C ASP A 48 -25.24 -0.88 -6.56
N ASP A 49 -23.99 -0.93 -6.12
CA ASP A 49 -22.84 -0.63 -6.97
C ASP A 49 -22.43 -1.86 -7.79
N LEU A 50 -21.67 -1.61 -8.85
CA LEU A 50 -20.93 -2.63 -9.59
C LEU A 50 -19.43 -2.46 -9.38
N LEU A 51 -18.75 -3.54 -9.00
CA LEU A 51 -17.29 -3.65 -8.99
C LEU A 51 -16.84 -4.51 -10.17
N ILE A 52 -16.00 -3.95 -11.06
CA ILE A 52 -15.35 -4.66 -12.15
C ILE A 52 -13.84 -4.76 -11.86
N ASN A 53 -13.32 -5.98 -11.77
CA ASN A 53 -11.89 -6.22 -11.83
C ASN A 53 -11.48 -6.61 -13.27
N LEU A 54 -10.49 -5.93 -13.83
CA LEU A 54 -10.03 -6.12 -15.20
C LEU A 54 -9.09 -7.34 -15.39
N GLY A 55 -8.79 -8.10 -14.34
CA GLY A 55 -8.03 -9.35 -14.41
C GLY A 55 -6.83 -9.39 -13.48
N ASP A 56 -6.04 -10.45 -13.59
CA ASP A 56 -4.73 -10.59 -12.94
C ASP A 56 -4.81 -10.42 -11.41
N SER A 57 -5.74 -11.14 -10.79
CA SER A 57 -5.86 -11.21 -9.33
C SER A 57 -4.95 -12.26 -8.71
N CYS A 58 -4.48 -13.25 -9.47
CA CYS A 58 -3.53 -14.25 -8.97
C CYS A 58 -2.06 -13.94 -9.30
N ASP A 59 -1.20 -14.80 -8.74
CA ASP A 59 0.25 -14.84 -8.90
C ASP A 59 0.99 -13.67 -8.28
N ARG A 60 2.31 -13.83 -8.16
CA ARG A 60 3.27 -12.85 -7.62
C ARG A 60 3.08 -12.55 -6.13
N GLY A 61 1.92 -12.04 -5.71
CA GLY A 61 1.56 -11.85 -4.30
C GLY A 61 1.05 -13.12 -3.64
N ILE A 62 1.07 -13.14 -2.31
CA ILE A 62 0.86 -14.36 -1.51
C ILE A 62 -0.60 -14.62 -1.12
N GLN A 63 -1.56 -13.76 -1.51
CA GLN A 63 -2.97 -13.84 -1.09
C GLN A 63 -3.95 -14.02 -2.26
N SER A 64 -3.56 -14.81 -3.26
CA SER A 64 -4.41 -15.08 -4.44
C SER A 64 -5.70 -15.81 -4.06
N TYR A 65 -5.63 -16.84 -3.20
CA TYR A 65 -6.81 -17.55 -2.70
C TYR A 65 -7.77 -16.61 -1.96
N GLU A 66 -7.27 -15.76 -1.08
CA GLU A 66 -8.11 -14.83 -0.31
C GLU A 66 -8.86 -13.84 -1.21
N LEU A 67 -8.25 -13.36 -2.30
CA LEU A 67 -8.97 -12.51 -3.28
C LEU A 67 -10.14 -13.26 -3.92
N TYR A 68 -9.92 -14.47 -4.41
CA TYR A 68 -10.99 -15.25 -5.05
C TYR A 68 -12.09 -15.64 -4.07
N LEU A 69 -11.72 -16.07 -2.87
CA LEU A 69 -12.68 -16.35 -1.80
C LEU A 69 -13.51 -15.10 -1.48
N LYS A 70 -12.87 -13.92 -1.38
CA LYS A 70 -13.57 -12.68 -1.07
C LYS A 70 -14.55 -12.27 -2.16
N TYR A 71 -14.19 -12.42 -3.44
CA TYR A 71 -15.11 -12.16 -4.53
C TYR A 71 -16.34 -13.08 -4.47
N ASP A 72 -16.11 -14.39 -4.28
CA ASP A 72 -17.18 -15.37 -4.16
C ASP A 72 -18.11 -15.08 -2.96
N GLU A 73 -17.54 -14.76 -1.79
CA GLU A 73 -18.29 -14.36 -0.60
C GLU A 73 -19.13 -13.10 -0.85
N MET A 74 -18.56 -12.07 -1.49
CA MET A 74 -19.28 -10.83 -1.82
C MET A 74 -20.45 -11.11 -2.77
N ILE A 75 -20.24 -11.93 -3.80
CA ILE A 75 -21.29 -12.33 -4.74
C ILE A 75 -22.41 -13.06 -4.00
N LYS A 76 -22.08 -14.02 -3.13
CA LYS A 76 -23.06 -14.75 -2.29
C LYS A 76 -23.81 -13.84 -1.32
N GLN A 77 -23.19 -12.73 -0.89
CA GLN A 77 -23.82 -11.71 -0.05
C GLN A 77 -24.68 -10.71 -0.84
N GLY A 78 -24.73 -10.82 -2.17
CA GLY A 78 -25.56 -10.00 -3.05
C GLY A 78 -24.88 -8.73 -3.55
N TYR A 79 -23.55 -8.63 -3.52
CA TYR A 79 -22.82 -7.56 -4.20
C TYR A 79 -22.69 -7.88 -5.70
N ASN A 80 -22.75 -6.86 -6.55
CA ASN A 80 -22.44 -7.03 -7.97
C ASN A 80 -20.93 -6.95 -8.19
N VAL A 81 -20.30 -8.11 -8.35
CA VAL A 81 -18.87 -8.22 -8.68
C VAL A 81 -18.70 -8.94 -10.00
N LEU A 82 -17.95 -8.35 -10.92
CA LEU A 82 -17.54 -8.95 -12.18
C LEU A 82 -16.01 -8.97 -12.25
N HIS A 83 -15.46 -10.08 -12.71
CA HIS A 83 -14.03 -10.27 -12.88
C HIS A 83 -13.75 -10.71 -14.31
N ILE A 84 -12.87 -9.99 -15.01
CA ILE A 84 -12.45 -10.30 -16.37
C ILE A 84 -11.26 -11.25 -16.32
N LEU A 85 -11.22 -12.22 -17.22
CA LEU A 85 -10.08 -13.12 -17.33
C LEU A 85 -8.81 -12.35 -17.71
N GLY A 86 -7.81 -12.36 -16.82
CA GLY A 86 -6.47 -11.88 -17.10
C GLY A 86 -5.56 -12.96 -17.69
N ASN A 87 -4.37 -12.55 -18.15
CA ASN A 87 -3.42 -13.51 -18.71
C ASN A 87 -2.82 -14.43 -17.63
N HIS A 88 -2.79 -14.00 -16.37
CA HIS A 88 -2.36 -14.85 -15.27
C HIS A 88 -3.37 -15.95 -14.96
N GLU A 89 -4.66 -15.63 -14.98
CA GLU A 89 -5.71 -16.65 -14.86
C GLU A 89 -5.72 -17.60 -16.06
N ASP A 90 -5.45 -17.11 -17.27
CA ASP A 90 -5.31 -17.94 -18.48
C ASP A 90 -4.12 -18.92 -18.39
N MET A 91 -2.95 -18.46 -17.93
CA MET A 91 -1.79 -19.34 -17.67
C MET A 91 -2.10 -20.43 -16.65
N LEU A 92 -2.78 -20.07 -15.55
CA LEU A 92 -3.18 -20.99 -14.50
C LEU A 92 -4.12 -22.05 -15.07
N LEU A 93 -5.22 -21.63 -15.70
CA LEU A 93 -6.21 -22.54 -16.28
C LEU A 93 -5.61 -23.43 -17.35
N THR A 94 -4.79 -22.87 -18.24
CA THR A 94 -4.08 -23.64 -19.27
C THR A 94 -3.23 -24.72 -18.62
N THR A 95 -2.44 -24.36 -17.60
CA THR A 95 -1.56 -25.31 -16.90
C THR A 95 -2.35 -26.41 -16.20
N VAL A 96 -3.42 -26.09 -15.48
CA VAL A 96 -4.22 -27.10 -14.77
C VAL A 96 -4.94 -28.05 -15.75
N ASN A 97 -5.38 -27.54 -16.90
CA ASN A 97 -6.07 -28.36 -17.91
C ASN A 97 -5.11 -29.27 -18.70
N THR A 98 -3.95 -28.77 -19.12
CA THR A 98 -3.03 -29.53 -19.98
C THR A 98 -1.98 -30.32 -19.22
N LEU A 99 -1.57 -29.85 -18.03
CA LEU A 99 -0.37 -30.31 -17.31
C LEU A 99 0.91 -30.29 -18.18
N ASP A 100 0.92 -29.44 -19.20
CA ASP A 100 2.07 -29.27 -20.08
C ASP A 100 3.23 -28.61 -19.32
N TYR A 101 4.43 -29.18 -19.47
CA TYR A 101 5.61 -28.73 -18.74
C TYR A 101 6.03 -27.31 -19.11
N ASP A 102 6.02 -26.96 -20.40
CA ASP A 102 6.45 -25.63 -20.86
C ASP A 102 5.45 -24.55 -20.42
N LYS A 103 4.15 -24.85 -20.45
CA LYS A 103 3.11 -23.96 -19.90
C LYS A 103 3.26 -23.77 -18.39
N MET A 104 3.54 -24.85 -17.66
CA MET A 104 3.79 -24.78 -16.21
C MET A 104 5.02 -23.92 -15.88
N ILE A 105 6.13 -24.12 -16.61
CA ILE A 105 7.33 -23.30 -16.44
C ILE A 105 7.03 -21.83 -16.75
N HIS A 106 6.35 -21.55 -17.86
CA HIS A 106 5.94 -20.18 -18.22
C HIS A 106 5.10 -19.53 -17.11
N TRP A 107 4.14 -20.25 -16.54
CA TRP A 107 3.34 -19.72 -15.42
C TRP A 107 4.19 -19.48 -14.17
N PHE A 108 5.09 -20.40 -13.83
CA PHE A 108 5.92 -20.31 -12.63
C PHE A 108 6.94 -19.17 -12.68
N ILE A 109 7.56 -18.91 -13.83
CA ILE A 109 8.45 -17.74 -13.99
C ILE A 109 7.69 -16.42 -13.85
N ASN A 110 6.37 -16.43 -14.09
CA ASN A 110 5.49 -15.29 -13.90
C ASN A 110 4.86 -15.22 -12.49
N GLY A 111 5.28 -16.07 -11.56
CA GLY A 111 4.86 -16.02 -10.16
C GLY A 111 3.76 -17.00 -9.75
N GLY A 112 3.42 -17.96 -10.62
CA GLY A 112 2.35 -18.95 -10.37
C GLY A 112 2.50 -19.77 -9.08
N LYS A 113 3.73 -20.01 -8.62
CA LYS A 113 3.99 -20.73 -7.36
C LYS A 113 3.32 -20.06 -6.15
N LYS A 114 3.22 -18.72 -6.14
CA LYS A 114 2.59 -17.97 -5.05
C LYS A 114 1.09 -18.21 -4.95
N THR A 115 0.43 -18.46 -6.07
CA THR A 115 -0.97 -18.87 -6.09
C THR A 115 -1.14 -20.23 -5.41
N ILE A 116 -0.34 -21.22 -5.78
CA ILE A 116 -0.37 -22.57 -5.17
C ILE A 116 -0.09 -22.48 -3.66
N GLU A 117 0.92 -21.72 -3.26
CA GLU A 117 1.28 -21.49 -1.86
C GLU A 117 0.11 -20.88 -1.07
N SER A 118 -0.62 -19.93 -1.66
CA SER A 118 -1.79 -19.31 -1.00
C SER A 118 -2.92 -20.31 -0.74
N PHE A 119 -3.20 -21.20 -1.70
CA PHE A 119 -4.20 -22.27 -1.52
C PHE A 119 -3.75 -23.22 -0.42
N LYS A 120 -2.52 -23.73 -0.50
CA LYS A 120 -1.97 -24.63 0.53
C LYS A 120 -2.03 -24.00 1.93
N ARG A 121 -1.68 -22.73 2.06
CA ARG A 121 -1.66 -22.01 3.35
C ARG A 121 -3.05 -21.86 3.96
N VAL A 122 -4.08 -21.60 3.15
CA VAL A 122 -5.43 -21.31 3.65
C VAL A 122 -6.29 -22.57 3.79
N THR A 123 -6.18 -23.51 2.84
CA THR A 123 -7.06 -24.69 2.78
C THR A 123 -6.35 -26.01 3.12
N GLY A 124 -5.02 -26.02 3.21
CA GLY A 124 -4.24 -27.24 3.37
C GLY A 124 -4.11 -28.08 2.09
N LEU A 125 -4.58 -27.57 0.94
CA LEU A 125 -4.56 -28.31 -0.33
C LEU A 125 -3.13 -28.69 -0.74
N SER A 126 -2.90 -29.98 -1.01
CA SER A 126 -1.60 -30.44 -1.52
C SER A 126 -1.35 -29.91 -2.93
N ILE A 127 -0.09 -29.94 -3.36
CA ILE A 127 0.28 -29.53 -4.72
C ILE A 127 -0.41 -30.46 -5.74
N GLU A 128 -0.47 -31.79 -5.50
CA GLU A 128 -1.17 -32.69 -6.43
C GLU A 128 -2.66 -32.35 -6.52
N ASN A 129 -3.30 -32.08 -5.38
CA ASN A 129 -4.72 -31.75 -5.33
C ASN A 129 -5.03 -30.37 -5.93
N PHE A 130 -4.07 -29.45 -5.97
CA PHE A 130 -4.24 -28.16 -6.65
C PHE A 130 -4.45 -28.33 -8.16
N PHE A 131 -3.75 -29.29 -8.78
CA PHE A 131 -3.83 -29.61 -10.22
C PHE A 131 -4.92 -30.63 -10.57
N ASP A 132 -5.68 -31.09 -9.59
CA ASP A 132 -6.80 -32.00 -9.74
C ASP A 132 -8.09 -31.19 -9.94
N LEU A 133 -8.74 -31.36 -11.10
CA LEU A 133 -9.91 -30.60 -11.52
C LEU A 133 -11.11 -30.80 -10.59
N GLU A 134 -11.26 -31.99 -10.01
CA GLU A 134 -12.37 -32.32 -9.11
C GLU A 134 -12.08 -31.83 -7.69
N LYS A 135 -10.84 -32.01 -7.21
CA LYS A 135 -10.49 -31.60 -5.85
C LYS A 135 -10.36 -30.09 -5.71
N ASN A 136 -10.00 -29.39 -6.78
CA ASN A 136 -9.94 -27.92 -6.82
C ASN A 136 -11.07 -27.32 -7.68
N LYS A 137 -12.23 -27.97 -7.70
CA LYS A 137 -13.37 -27.58 -8.53
C LYS A 137 -13.81 -26.13 -8.34
N PHE A 138 -13.76 -25.63 -7.09
CA PHE A 138 -14.06 -24.23 -6.78
C PHE A 138 -13.26 -23.26 -7.65
N LEU A 139 -11.93 -23.42 -7.71
CA LEU A 139 -11.07 -22.53 -8.49
C LEU A 139 -11.39 -22.63 -9.98
N ILE A 140 -11.54 -23.86 -10.49
CA ILE A 140 -11.74 -24.12 -11.91
C ILE A 140 -13.08 -23.54 -12.37
N ASP A 141 -14.16 -23.82 -11.66
CA ASP A 141 -15.49 -23.28 -11.96
C ASP A 141 -15.47 -21.75 -11.90
N PHE A 142 -14.86 -21.19 -10.85
CA PHE A 142 -14.84 -19.75 -10.64
C PHE A 142 -14.10 -19.02 -11.77
N LEU A 143 -12.87 -19.42 -12.09
CA LEU A 143 -12.10 -18.79 -13.17
C LEU A 143 -12.73 -19.04 -14.55
N SER A 144 -13.37 -20.20 -14.76
CA SER A 144 -14.06 -20.53 -16.02
C SER A 144 -15.30 -19.67 -16.26
N SER A 145 -15.84 -19.04 -15.23
CA SER A 145 -16.99 -18.12 -15.32
C SER A 145 -16.64 -16.71 -15.79
N PHE A 146 -15.35 -16.35 -15.80
CA PHE A 146 -14.93 -14.97 -16.11
C PHE A 146 -15.15 -14.61 -17.59
N PRO A 147 -15.85 -13.52 -17.92
CA PRO A 147 -15.83 -13.02 -19.29
C PRO A 147 -14.42 -12.57 -19.68
N THR A 148 -14.09 -12.65 -20.96
CA THR A 148 -12.88 -12.01 -21.52
C THR A 148 -13.18 -10.58 -21.98
N LEU A 149 -14.46 -10.20 -22.04
CA LEU A 149 -14.93 -8.89 -22.47
C LEU A 149 -16.25 -8.53 -21.79
N ILE A 150 -16.33 -7.33 -21.20
CA ILE A 150 -17.59 -6.76 -20.70
C ILE A 150 -17.92 -5.52 -21.51
N ILE A 151 -19.16 -5.38 -21.99
CA ILE A 151 -19.58 -4.26 -22.83
C ILE A 151 -20.89 -3.67 -22.32
N SER A 152 -20.96 -2.35 -22.33
CA SER A 152 -22.18 -1.58 -22.14
C SER A 152 -22.47 -0.69 -23.36
N ASN A 153 -23.54 0.10 -23.29
CA ASN A 153 -23.81 1.13 -24.30
C ASN A 153 -22.73 2.23 -24.34
N LYS A 154 -22.00 2.49 -23.24
CA LYS A 154 -21.03 3.60 -23.12
C LYS A 154 -19.58 3.16 -22.96
N SER A 155 -19.35 1.93 -22.50
CA SER A 155 -18.02 1.47 -22.08
C SER A 155 -17.71 0.06 -22.56
N ILE A 156 -16.43 -0.23 -22.71
CA ILE A 156 -15.84 -1.54 -22.95
C ILE A 156 -14.80 -1.78 -21.84
N PHE A 157 -14.82 -2.98 -21.27
CA PHE A 157 -13.86 -3.42 -20.27
C PHE A 157 -13.18 -4.69 -20.78
N THR A 158 -11.86 -4.69 -20.79
CA THR A 158 -11.01 -5.79 -21.27
C THR A 158 -9.75 -5.86 -20.42
N HIS A 159 -9.05 -6.99 -20.41
CA HIS A 159 -7.84 -7.10 -19.61
C HIS A 159 -6.66 -6.35 -20.25
N ALA A 160 -6.32 -6.65 -21.51
CA ALA A 160 -5.10 -6.15 -22.14
C ALA A 160 -5.37 -5.15 -23.27
N ALA A 161 -6.18 -5.53 -24.27
CA ALA A 161 -6.47 -4.66 -25.41
C ALA A 161 -7.85 -4.92 -26.02
N TYR A 162 -8.26 -4.04 -26.93
CA TYR A 162 -9.47 -4.19 -27.74
C TYR A 162 -9.17 -3.79 -29.19
N ASN A 163 -9.51 -4.62 -30.18
CA ASN A 163 -9.29 -4.29 -31.58
C ASN A 163 -10.45 -3.44 -32.11
N PRO A 164 -10.28 -2.12 -32.31
CA PRO A 164 -11.40 -1.24 -32.66
C PRO A 164 -11.93 -1.45 -34.08
N ASN A 165 -11.26 -2.24 -34.92
CA ASN A 165 -11.69 -2.54 -36.28
C ASN A 165 -12.62 -3.76 -36.38
N LEU A 166 -12.80 -4.49 -35.28
CA LEU A 166 -13.61 -5.70 -35.23
C LEU A 166 -14.80 -5.51 -34.28
N PRO A 167 -15.99 -6.01 -34.62
CA PRO A 167 -17.09 -6.07 -33.66
C PRO A 167 -16.72 -6.98 -32.48
N PRO A 168 -17.36 -6.83 -31.30
CA PRO A 168 -17.10 -7.66 -30.12
C PRO A 168 -17.04 -9.17 -30.38
N GLU A 169 -17.98 -9.68 -31.19
CA GLU A 169 -18.14 -11.09 -31.53
C GLU A 169 -16.98 -11.63 -32.37
N LYS A 170 -16.20 -10.74 -33.02
CA LYS A 170 -15.03 -11.11 -33.84
C LYS A 170 -13.69 -10.84 -33.15
N GLN A 171 -13.68 -10.30 -31.93
CA GLN A 171 -12.45 -10.15 -31.16
C GLN A 171 -11.77 -11.50 -30.94
N GLU A 172 -10.45 -11.55 -31.04
CA GLU A 172 -9.66 -12.73 -30.69
C GLU A 172 -9.37 -12.72 -29.19
N GLU A 173 -9.51 -13.86 -28.53
CA GLU A 173 -9.29 -13.98 -27.08
C GLU A 173 -7.86 -13.61 -26.68
N TYR A 174 -6.87 -14.05 -27.48
CA TYR A 174 -5.48 -13.64 -27.29
C TYR A 174 -5.30 -12.11 -27.35
N PHE A 175 -5.99 -11.44 -28.28
CA PHE A 175 -5.91 -9.99 -28.37
C PHE A 175 -6.47 -9.30 -27.13
N LEU A 176 -7.57 -9.84 -26.57
CA LEU A 176 -8.22 -9.28 -25.39
C LEU A 176 -7.37 -9.42 -24.12
N ILE A 177 -6.64 -10.52 -23.98
CA ILE A 177 -5.97 -10.87 -22.71
C ILE A 177 -4.44 -10.79 -22.76
N TRP A 178 -3.78 -10.90 -23.92
CA TRP A 178 -2.30 -10.96 -24.00
C TRP A 178 -1.66 -9.78 -24.73
N ASN A 179 -2.42 -9.02 -25.51
CA ASN A 179 -1.85 -8.05 -26.43
C ASN A 179 -1.28 -6.81 -25.73
N ARG A 180 -0.18 -6.29 -26.28
CA ARG A 180 0.50 -5.07 -25.78
C ARG A 180 0.61 -3.96 -26.82
N GLU A 181 0.02 -4.17 -28.01
CA GLU A 181 0.05 -3.15 -29.05
C GLU A 181 -0.82 -1.95 -28.69
N ASN A 182 -0.39 -0.78 -29.16
CA ASN A 182 -1.19 0.43 -29.09
C ASN A 182 -2.47 0.26 -29.93
N PHE A 183 -3.61 0.23 -29.24
CA PHE A 183 -4.94 0.22 -29.86
C PHE A 183 -5.71 1.53 -29.68
N TRP A 184 -5.32 2.35 -28.68
CA TRP A 184 -6.05 3.56 -28.29
C TRP A 184 -6.05 4.62 -29.38
N ASP A 185 -5.00 4.75 -30.19
CA ASP A 185 -4.96 5.70 -31.31
C ASP A 185 -6.01 5.41 -32.39
N ARG A 186 -6.51 4.16 -32.42
CA ARG A 186 -7.51 3.70 -33.39
C ARG A 186 -8.91 3.55 -32.80
N ASN A 187 -9.12 3.86 -31.52
CA ASN A 187 -10.45 3.71 -30.93
C ASN A 187 -11.45 4.69 -31.55
N LYS A 188 -12.37 4.17 -32.35
CA LYS A 188 -13.48 4.92 -32.98
C LYS A 188 -14.86 4.35 -32.61
N THR A 189 -14.92 3.55 -31.54
CA THR A 189 -16.14 2.85 -31.12
C THR A 189 -17.22 3.79 -30.55
N GLY A 190 -16.84 5.03 -30.21
CA GLY A 190 -17.69 5.95 -29.45
C GLY A 190 -17.84 5.59 -27.97
N LYS A 191 -17.16 4.54 -27.50
CA LYS A 191 -17.18 4.05 -26.12
C LYS A 191 -15.86 4.33 -25.41
N ALA A 192 -15.92 4.50 -24.09
CA ALA A 192 -14.72 4.47 -23.26
C ALA A 192 -14.19 3.04 -23.15
N ILE A 193 -12.87 2.85 -23.15
CA ILE A 193 -12.25 1.53 -23.00
C ILE A 193 -11.36 1.52 -21.75
N TYR A 194 -11.67 0.63 -20.82
CA TYR A 194 -10.91 0.44 -19.58
C TYR A 194 -10.12 -0.87 -19.65
N PHE A 195 -8.82 -0.81 -19.35
CA PHE A 195 -7.89 -1.95 -19.46
C PHE A 195 -6.75 -1.92 -18.43
N GLY A 196 -5.98 -3.00 -18.35
CA GLY A 196 -4.85 -3.23 -17.45
C GLY A 196 -3.65 -3.87 -18.15
N HIS A 197 -3.08 -4.93 -17.58
CA HIS A 197 -2.02 -5.81 -18.14
C HIS A 197 -0.61 -5.22 -18.30
N THR A 198 -0.52 -3.99 -18.83
CA THR A 198 0.75 -3.26 -18.93
C THR A 198 0.74 -2.12 -17.92
N PRO A 199 1.54 -2.24 -16.83
CA PRO A 199 1.53 -1.26 -15.76
C PRO A 199 1.85 0.15 -16.24
N SER A 200 1.20 1.12 -15.60
CA SER A 200 1.52 2.54 -15.70
C SER A 200 3.03 2.77 -15.54
N ARG A 201 3.60 3.52 -16.47
CA ARG A 201 5.02 3.94 -16.45
C ARG A 201 5.22 5.33 -15.85
N LYS A 202 4.17 5.95 -15.30
CA LYS A 202 4.30 7.21 -14.59
C LYS A 202 5.13 7.01 -13.32
N GLU A 203 5.94 8.01 -12.96
CA GLU A 203 6.76 7.99 -11.74
C GLU A 203 5.92 7.90 -10.47
N ASP A 204 4.71 8.47 -10.49
CA ASP A 204 3.79 8.45 -9.36
C ASP A 204 2.88 7.21 -9.30
N HIS A 205 3.01 6.30 -10.27
CA HIS A 205 2.20 5.09 -10.41
C HIS A 205 0.69 5.39 -10.25
N THR A 206 0.16 6.25 -11.12
CA THR A 206 -1.27 6.63 -11.19
C THR A 206 -1.93 6.13 -12.48
N ILE A 207 -3.26 6.20 -12.53
CA ILE A 207 -4.09 5.85 -13.70
C ILE A 207 -3.62 6.64 -14.93
N VAL A 208 -3.59 5.99 -16.09
CA VAL A 208 -3.14 6.60 -17.36
C VAL A 208 -4.31 6.75 -18.32
N TYR A 209 -4.53 7.99 -18.76
CA TYR A 209 -5.49 8.33 -19.80
C TYR A 209 -4.76 8.41 -21.14
N TYR A 210 -5.18 7.56 -22.07
CA TYR A 210 -4.71 7.56 -23.44
C TYR A 210 -5.72 8.29 -24.35
N PRO A 211 -5.32 8.69 -25.57
CA PRO A 211 -6.22 9.24 -26.57
C PRO A 211 -7.46 8.38 -26.82
N ASN A 212 -8.50 9.02 -27.37
CA ASN A 212 -9.75 8.37 -27.78
C ASN A 212 -10.44 7.56 -26.65
N ASN A 213 -10.51 8.12 -25.43
CA ASN A 213 -11.22 7.56 -24.28
C ASN A 213 -10.75 6.16 -23.83
N CYS A 214 -9.46 5.86 -23.98
CA CYS A 214 -8.86 4.66 -23.41
C CYS A 214 -8.20 4.96 -22.07
N THR A 215 -8.38 4.11 -21.06
CA THR A 215 -7.86 4.34 -19.70
C THR A 215 -7.25 3.05 -19.16
N CYS A 216 -5.96 3.10 -18.82
CA CYS A 216 -5.26 2.01 -18.14
C CYS A 216 -5.33 2.21 -16.62
N ILE A 217 -5.83 1.18 -15.92
CA ILE A 217 -6.00 1.16 -14.47
C ILE A 217 -4.90 0.35 -13.77
N ASP A 218 -4.09 -0.43 -14.50
CA ASP A 218 -2.96 -1.16 -13.94
C ASP A 218 -1.83 -0.20 -13.53
N LEU A 219 -1.53 -0.21 -12.23
CA LEU A 219 -0.50 0.64 -11.61
C LEU A 219 0.76 -0.14 -11.25
N GLY A 220 0.76 -1.46 -11.49
CA GLY A 220 1.80 -2.37 -10.99
C GLY A 220 1.65 -2.66 -9.50
N THR A 221 0.42 -2.91 -9.02
CA THR A 221 0.08 -3.08 -7.59
C THR A 221 1.06 -3.95 -6.82
N TYR A 222 1.40 -5.11 -7.37
CA TYR A 222 2.36 -6.04 -6.75
C TYR A 222 3.77 -5.45 -6.54
N ARG A 223 4.22 -4.54 -7.40
CA ARG A 223 5.56 -3.95 -7.34
C ARG A 223 5.63 -2.77 -6.37
N TYR A 224 4.56 -1.98 -6.31
CA TYR A 224 4.59 -0.68 -5.65
C TYR A 224 3.74 -0.60 -4.38
N ASN A 225 3.05 -1.67 -4.00
CA ASN A 225 2.11 -1.70 -2.87
C ASN A 225 1.08 -0.55 -2.95
N LYS A 226 0.70 -0.19 -4.17
CA LYS A 226 -0.25 0.87 -4.49
C LYS A 226 -1.28 0.32 -5.44
N MET A 227 -2.54 0.39 -5.05
CA MET A 227 -3.66 0.11 -5.95
C MET A 227 -4.46 1.36 -6.22
N GLY A 228 -5.23 1.31 -7.29
CA GLY A 228 -6.11 2.38 -7.70
C GLY A 228 -7.35 1.83 -8.36
N GLY A 229 -8.38 2.66 -8.35
CA GLY A 229 -9.61 2.38 -9.04
C GLY A 229 -10.35 3.66 -9.36
N ILE A 230 -11.27 3.57 -10.31
CA ILE A 230 -12.06 4.71 -10.78
C ILE A 230 -13.54 4.40 -10.65
N GLU A 231 -14.31 5.36 -10.12
CA GLU A 231 -15.76 5.36 -10.25
C GLU A 231 -16.13 6.05 -11.56
N ILE A 232 -16.58 5.28 -12.55
CA ILE A 232 -16.59 5.74 -13.95
C ILE A 232 -17.72 6.72 -14.29
N LYS A 233 -18.75 6.87 -13.45
CA LYS A 233 -19.84 7.83 -13.67
C LYS A 233 -19.44 9.24 -13.26
N SER A 234 -18.81 9.39 -12.10
CA SER A 234 -18.26 10.67 -11.60
C SER A 234 -16.83 10.96 -12.07
N LYS A 235 -16.13 9.94 -12.62
CA LYS A 235 -14.70 9.96 -12.95
C LYS A 235 -13.79 10.17 -11.75
N LYS A 236 -14.28 9.90 -10.53
CA LYS A 236 -13.48 10.02 -9.32
C LYS A 236 -12.51 8.84 -9.19
N GLU A 237 -11.24 9.16 -9.03
CA GLU A 237 -10.18 8.19 -8.75
C GLU A 237 -10.02 7.97 -7.24
N TYR A 238 -9.59 6.76 -6.89
CA TYR A 238 -9.29 6.35 -5.52
C TYR A 238 -7.96 5.63 -5.54
N TYR A 239 -7.07 5.99 -4.62
CA TYR A 239 -5.76 5.37 -4.46
C TYR A 239 -5.59 4.87 -3.05
N ILE A 240 -4.91 3.73 -2.90
CA ILE A 240 -4.50 3.20 -1.61
C ILE A 240 -3.07 2.73 -1.76
N GLU A 241 -2.22 3.18 -0.85
CA GLU A 241 -0.82 2.85 -0.87
C GLU A 241 -0.32 2.53 0.53
N ILE A 242 0.45 1.44 0.61
CA ILE A 242 1.16 1.04 1.81
C ILE A 242 2.62 1.41 1.64
N LEU A 243 3.08 2.32 2.50
CA LEU A 243 4.47 2.76 2.54
C LEU A 243 5.24 1.90 3.54
N TYR A 244 6.35 1.30 3.10
CA TYR A 244 7.24 0.60 4.01
C TYR A 244 8.68 0.69 3.52
N GLN A 245 9.56 1.13 4.40
CA GLN A 245 11.00 1.12 4.18
C GLN A 245 11.68 0.64 5.46
N GLY A 246 12.27 -0.54 5.42
CA GLY A 246 12.89 -1.17 6.59
C GLY A 246 13.19 -2.66 6.43
N ASP A 247 13.80 -3.21 7.46
CA ASP A 247 14.16 -4.61 7.64
C ASP A 247 13.82 -5.06 9.09
N ASN A 248 14.31 -6.22 9.51
CA ASN A 248 14.02 -6.75 10.85
C ASN A 248 14.60 -5.92 12.01
N ASN A 249 15.64 -5.13 11.74
CA ASN A 249 16.40 -4.37 12.74
C ASN A 249 16.21 -2.86 12.59
N ARG A 250 15.61 -2.40 11.49
CA ARG A 250 15.49 -0.98 11.13
C ARG A 250 14.15 -0.69 10.46
N ARG A 251 13.46 0.39 10.83
CA ARG A 251 12.27 0.87 10.12
C ARG A 251 12.36 2.38 9.98
N PHE A 252 12.40 2.83 8.74
CA PHE A 252 12.50 4.24 8.39
C PHE A 252 11.10 4.82 8.17
N VAL A 253 10.29 4.13 7.36
CA VAL A 253 8.94 4.54 6.99
C VAL A 253 7.98 3.38 7.19
N LEU A 254 6.82 3.69 7.75
CA LEU A 254 5.64 2.83 7.71
C LEU A 254 4.41 3.71 7.54
N GLY A 255 3.54 3.44 6.58
CA GLY A 255 2.35 4.26 6.40
C GLY A 255 1.30 3.60 5.54
N GLU A 256 0.12 4.21 5.59
CA GLU A 256 -1.03 3.86 4.77
C GLU A 256 -1.67 5.18 4.34
N VAL A 257 -1.68 5.42 3.03
CA VAL A 257 -2.13 6.69 2.46
C VAL A 257 -3.16 6.47 1.37
N THR A 258 -4.15 7.36 1.33
CA THR A 258 -5.28 7.33 0.39
C THR A 258 -5.48 8.67 -0.34
N GLY A 259 -4.54 9.60 -0.17
CA GLY A 259 -4.57 10.96 -0.70
C GLY A 259 -3.35 11.76 -0.23
N ASP A 260 -3.38 13.06 -0.48
CA ASP A 260 -2.20 13.92 -0.39
C ASP A 260 -1.99 14.58 0.99
N LYS A 261 -2.94 14.41 1.92
CA LYS A 261 -2.86 14.97 3.28
C LYS A 261 -2.84 13.88 4.36
N PRO A 262 -1.84 12.98 4.39
CA PRO A 262 -1.68 12.07 5.51
C PRO A 262 -1.18 12.81 6.76
N LEU A 263 -1.49 12.26 7.93
CA LEU A 263 -0.91 12.69 9.20
C LEU A 263 0.48 12.04 9.41
N ILE A 264 1.53 12.84 9.47
CA ILE A 264 2.89 12.33 9.73
C ILE A 264 3.14 12.26 11.23
N CYS A 265 3.42 11.08 11.76
CA CYS A 265 3.66 10.84 13.17
C CYS A 265 5.17 10.61 13.42
N PHE A 266 5.77 11.31 14.39
CA PHE A 266 7.14 11.05 14.84
C PHE A 266 7.16 10.36 16.20
N GLY A 267 7.54 9.09 16.22
CA GLY A 267 7.82 8.34 17.45
C GLY A 267 9.30 8.19 17.75
N VAL A 268 9.64 7.63 18.91
CA VAL A 268 10.98 7.10 19.17
C VAL A 268 10.95 5.62 18.87
N ASN A 269 11.92 5.13 18.10
CA ASN A 269 12.23 3.70 17.98
C ASN A 269 11.03 2.83 17.52
N PRO A 270 11.01 2.39 16.27
CA PRO A 270 9.99 1.46 15.81
C PRO A 270 9.95 0.16 16.64
N SER A 271 8.76 -0.34 16.97
CA SER A 271 8.62 -1.60 17.71
C SER A 271 8.15 -2.74 16.79
N LYS A 272 6.90 -3.18 16.89
CA LYS A 272 6.41 -4.42 16.29
C LYS A 272 5.76 -4.23 14.92
N ALA A 273 5.17 -3.06 14.63
CA ALA A 273 4.47 -2.88 13.37
C ALA A 273 5.41 -2.85 12.16
N LYS A 274 5.17 -3.73 11.18
CA LYS A 274 5.97 -3.90 9.95
C LYS A 274 5.18 -4.63 8.87
N ILE A 275 5.73 -4.68 7.65
CA ILE A 275 5.23 -5.54 6.58
C ILE A 275 5.92 -6.90 6.68
N VAL A 276 5.14 -7.98 6.79
CA VAL A 276 5.62 -9.37 6.72
C VAL A 276 4.79 -10.09 5.67
N ASP A 277 5.46 -10.66 4.67
CA ASP A 277 4.82 -11.35 3.55
C ASP A 277 3.71 -10.51 2.89
N GLY A 278 3.96 -9.23 2.65
CA GLY A 278 2.97 -8.30 2.05
C GLY A 278 1.83 -7.88 2.98
N LYS A 279 1.76 -8.43 4.20
CA LYS A 279 0.76 -8.06 5.21
C LYS A 279 1.29 -7.05 6.19
N LEU A 280 0.51 -6.01 6.44
CA LEU A 280 0.77 -5.07 7.52
C LEU A 280 0.42 -5.70 8.87
N GLN A 281 1.45 -6.14 9.58
CA GLN A 281 1.36 -6.47 10.99
C GLN A 281 1.33 -5.16 11.77
N THR A 282 0.22 -4.89 12.45
CA THR A 282 0.04 -3.67 13.25
C THR A 282 0.26 -3.92 14.74
N ASP A 283 0.32 -2.83 15.49
CA ASP A 283 0.31 -2.84 16.95
C ASP A 283 -0.69 -1.77 17.46
N LYS A 284 -0.95 -1.78 18.77
CA LYS A 284 -1.91 -0.85 19.40
C LYS A 284 -1.59 0.63 19.16
N THR A 285 -0.34 0.98 18.86
CA THR A 285 0.04 2.36 18.51
C THR A 285 -0.50 2.72 17.14
N ILE A 286 -0.34 1.82 16.16
CA ILE A 286 -0.86 2.02 14.81
C ILE A 286 -2.39 2.03 14.80
N GLU A 287 -3.04 1.15 15.57
CA GLU A 287 -4.51 1.18 15.74
C GLU A 287 -4.98 2.54 16.28
N LYS A 288 -4.26 3.10 17.27
CA LYS A 288 -4.54 4.43 17.79
C LYS A 288 -4.35 5.52 16.74
N ILE A 289 -3.29 5.44 15.94
CA ILE A 289 -3.02 6.41 14.87
C ILE A 289 -4.12 6.36 13.81
N ARG A 290 -4.60 5.18 13.42
CA ARG A 290 -5.74 5.03 12.50
C ARG A 290 -6.99 5.71 13.04
N HIS A 291 -7.33 5.47 14.31
CA HIS A 291 -8.45 6.14 14.97
C HIS A 291 -8.32 7.67 14.94
N ILE A 292 -7.10 8.22 15.09
CA ILE A 292 -6.85 9.66 14.98
C ILE A 292 -7.10 10.16 13.55
N VAL A 293 -6.59 9.44 12.55
CA VAL A 293 -6.78 9.78 11.12
C VAL A 293 -8.27 9.86 10.78
N ASP A 294 -9.06 8.87 11.21
CA ASP A 294 -10.49 8.82 10.93
C ASP A 294 -11.23 9.97 11.62
N MET A 295 -10.94 10.20 12.90
CA MET A 295 -11.59 11.21 13.72
C MET A 295 -11.24 12.65 13.31
N GLU A 296 -10.03 12.87 12.78
CA GLU A 296 -9.52 14.18 12.32
C GLU A 296 -9.63 14.36 10.79
N ASN A 297 -10.14 13.34 10.07
CA ASN A 297 -10.36 13.34 8.63
C ASN A 297 -9.10 13.59 7.78
N TYR A 298 -8.01 12.88 8.10
CA TYR A 298 -6.80 12.85 7.27
C TYR A 298 -6.88 11.77 6.19
N ASP A 299 -6.09 11.92 5.12
CA ASP A 299 -6.08 10.97 4.00
C ASP A 299 -5.25 9.71 4.30
N GLY A 300 -4.80 9.53 5.52
CA GLY A 300 -3.93 8.41 5.93
C GLY A 300 -2.96 8.81 7.02
N TRP A 301 -2.00 7.94 7.29
CA TRP A 301 -0.94 8.17 8.27
C TRP A 301 0.40 7.68 7.76
N ILE A 302 1.46 8.32 8.27
CA ILE A 302 2.84 7.88 8.05
C ILE A 302 3.59 7.98 9.37
N MET A 303 4.07 6.85 9.87
CA MET A 303 4.94 6.75 11.03
C MET A 303 6.40 6.88 10.60
N LEU A 304 7.01 8.00 10.97
CA LEU A 304 8.43 8.26 10.92
C LEU A 304 9.02 8.18 12.32
N ASN A 305 10.34 8.06 12.41
CA ASN A 305 11.01 7.76 13.68
C ASN A 305 12.09 8.81 13.96
N LEU A 306 12.23 9.23 15.22
CA LEU A 306 13.39 10.02 15.66
C LEU A 306 14.69 9.21 15.49
N TYR A 307 14.61 7.90 15.63
CA TYR A 307 15.70 6.96 15.41
C TYR A 307 15.15 5.64 14.89
N ALA A 308 15.74 5.09 13.83
CA ALA A 308 15.14 4.03 13.02
C ALA A 308 15.43 2.60 13.49
N GLN A 309 16.28 2.40 14.50
CA GLN A 309 16.53 1.05 15.06
C GLN A 309 15.22 0.45 15.56
N VAL A 310 14.95 -0.82 15.26
CA VAL A 310 13.78 -1.55 15.75
C VAL A 310 14.09 -2.25 17.06
N THR A 311 13.42 -1.87 18.15
CA THR A 311 13.43 -2.64 19.41
C THR A 311 12.17 -2.40 20.24
N SER A 312 11.61 -3.47 20.81
CA SER A 312 10.53 -3.36 21.80
C SER A 312 11.02 -2.91 23.18
N GLU A 313 12.33 -3.03 23.44
CA GLU A 313 12.96 -2.70 24.72
C GLU A 313 13.81 -1.44 24.58
N PRO A 314 13.39 -0.29 25.14
CA PRO A 314 14.15 0.96 25.03
C PRO A 314 15.56 0.90 25.64
N ASN A 315 15.82 -0.07 26.53
CA ASN A 315 17.16 -0.33 27.06
C ASN A 315 18.13 -0.89 26.02
N ASN A 316 17.61 -1.52 24.97
CA ASN A 316 18.41 -2.13 23.90
C ASN A 316 18.70 -1.16 22.76
N LEU A 317 18.23 0.08 22.84
CA LEU A 317 18.66 1.13 21.92
C LEU A 317 20.18 1.26 21.96
N ASP A 318 20.77 1.53 20.80
CA ASP A 318 22.21 1.80 20.68
C ASP A 318 22.64 2.77 21.78
N LYS A 319 23.80 2.52 22.38
CA LYS A 319 24.30 3.37 23.48
C LYS A 319 24.78 4.72 22.97
N VAL A 320 25.33 4.73 21.75
CA VAL A 320 25.84 5.89 21.01
C VAL A 320 25.08 5.99 19.68
N LEU A 321 25.03 7.19 19.10
CA LEU A 321 24.37 7.42 17.82
C LEU A 321 25.07 6.64 16.70
N ASN A 322 24.31 5.82 15.96
CA ASN A 322 24.78 5.29 14.69
C ASN A 322 24.55 6.34 13.58
N SER A 323 25.64 6.98 13.12
CA SER A 323 25.60 8.05 12.12
C SER A 323 25.01 7.62 10.78
N ASP A 324 25.32 6.40 10.33
CA ASP A 324 24.81 5.88 9.05
C ASP A 324 23.31 5.64 9.12
N LEU A 325 22.84 5.06 10.23
CA LEU A 325 21.42 4.82 10.47
C LEU A 325 20.65 6.14 10.56
N HIS A 326 21.21 7.13 11.26
CA HIS A 326 20.63 8.47 11.36
C HIS A 326 20.56 9.16 10.00
N SER A 327 21.64 9.12 9.23
CA SER A 327 21.71 9.76 7.91
C SER A 327 20.68 9.16 6.95
N LYS A 328 20.56 7.83 6.91
CA LYS A 328 19.52 7.14 6.13
C LYS A 328 18.11 7.49 6.60
N ASN A 329 17.89 7.60 7.91
CA ASN A 329 16.60 8.01 8.45
C ASN A 329 16.23 9.43 8.02
N ILE A 330 17.18 10.37 8.07
CA ILE A 330 16.99 11.74 7.59
C ILE A 330 16.66 11.78 6.09
N GLU A 331 17.33 10.97 5.27
CA GLU A 331 17.06 10.86 3.82
C GLU A 331 15.63 10.39 3.55
N GLU A 332 15.18 9.33 4.23
CA GLU A 332 13.82 8.80 4.06
C GLU A 332 12.75 9.77 4.58
N ILE A 333 13.02 10.47 5.68
CA ILE A 333 12.13 11.53 6.19
C ILE A 333 12.01 12.66 5.15
N GLU A 334 13.12 13.11 4.56
CA GLU A 334 13.14 14.17 3.54
C GLU A 334 12.34 13.76 2.29
N LYS A 335 12.49 12.52 1.82
CA LYS A 335 11.68 11.96 0.71
C LYS A 335 10.17 12.02 1.02
N ILE A 336 9.76 11.57 2.20
CA ILE A 336 8.34 11.57 2.60
C ILE A 336 7.79 12.99 2.74
N LEU A 337 8.54 13.90 3.35
CA LEU A 337 8.11 15.29 3.50
C LEU A 337 7.99 16.00 2.14
N ASN A 338 8.94 15.78 1.23
CA ASN A 338 8.86 16.35 -0.12
C ASN A 338 7.66 15.81 -0.90
N ARG A 339 7.34 14.52 -0.71
CA ARG A 339 6.18 13.89 -1.33
C ARG A 339 4.84 14.39 -0.79
N PHE A 340 4.77 14.68 0.51
CA PHE A 340 3.56 15.17 1.17
C PHE A 340 3.79 16.59 1.75
N PRO A 341 3.91 17.62 0.90
CA PRO A 341 4.28 18.98 1.34
C PRO A 341 3.25 19.62 2.29
N SER A 342 1.98 19.22 2.19
CA SER A 342 0.87 19.80 2.97
C SER A 342 0.52 19.03 4.26
N SER A 343 1.24 17.94 4.56
CA SER A 343 0.95 17.12 5.74
C SER A 343 1.30 17.82 7.05
N TYR A 344 0.47 17.60 8.05
CA TYR A 344 0.72 18.00 9.44
C TYR A 344 1.48 16.93 10.20
N ILE A 345 2.12 17.36 11.29
CA ILE A 345 2.99 16.49 12.07
C ILE A 345 2.41 16.26 13.46
N LEU A 346 2.34 15.01 13.89
CA LEU A 346 1.99 14.59 15.25
C LEU A 346 3.24 14.12 15.99
N ALA A 347 3.52 14.73 17.14
CA ALA A 347 4.60 14.32 18.03
C ALA A 347 4.15 13.16 18.94
N CYS A 348 4.89 12.04 18.93
CA CYS A 348 4.50 10.77 19.57
C CYS A 348 5.59 10.16 20.47
N TRP A 349 6.65 10.88 20.82
CA TRP A 349 7.83 10.27 21.46
C TRP A 349 7.72 10.02 22.98
N GLY A 350 6.85 10.73 23.70
CA GLY A 350 6.73 10.60 25.15
C GLY A 350 8.05 10.84 25.90
N ASN A 351 8.18 10.21 27.07
CA ASN A 351 9.40 10.31 27.87
C ASN A 351 10.59 9.53 27.26
N LEU A 352 10.37 8.73 26.21
CA LEU A 352 11.44 7.93 25.58
C LEU A 352 12.49 8.80 24.89
N ILE A 353 12.16 10.06 24.56
CA ILE A 353 13.14 11.01 24.01
C ILE A 353 14.33 11.24 24.96
N GLU A 354 14.16 11.04 26.27
CA GLU A 354 15.24 11.15 27.25
C GLU A 354 16.04 9.85 27.42
N LYS A 355 15.65 8.74 26.76
CA LYS A 355 16.25 7.41 27.01
C LYS A 355 17.72 7.33 26.59
N ARG A 356 18.10 8.10 25.57
CA ARG A 356 19.46 8.22 25.04
C ARG A 356 19.74 9.67 24.74
N LYS A 357 20.93 10.15 25.10
CA LYS A 357 21.36 11.54 24.88
C LYS A 357 21.26 11.95 23.41
N TYR A 358 21.47 11.03 22.46
CA TYR A 358 21.40 11.34 21.03
C TYR A 358 20.00 11.62 20.48
N LEU A 359 18.91 11.12 21.10
CA LEU A 359 17.56 11.23 20.54
C LEU A 359 17.09 12.69 20.42
N LYS A 360 17.44 13.53 21.39
CA LYS A 360 17.19 14.98 21.31
C LYS A 360 17.96 15.64 20.16
N TYR A 361 19.16 15.17 19.83
CA TYR A 361 19.93 15.67 18.70
C TYR A 361 19.44 15.13 17.35
N CYS A 362 18.87 13.92 17.31
CA CYS A 362 18.15 13.47 16.12
C CYS A 362 16.97 14.38 15.78
N LEU A 363 16.25 14.87 16.82
CA LEU A 363 15.19 15.85 16.64
C LEU A 363 15.73 17.24 16.28
N LYS A 364 16.52 17.85 17.16
CA LYS A 364 16.91 19.28 17.06
C LYS A 364 18.10 19.55 16.13
N GLY A 365 18.94 18.55 15.91
CA GLY A 365 20.25 18.68 15.27
C GLY A 365 21.36 19.02 16.25
N LEU A 366 22.59 19.04 15.75
CA LEU A 366 23.76 19.50 16.48
C LEU A 366 24.76 20.07 15.47
N LYS A 367 25.23 21.28 15.70
CA LYS A 367 26.35 21.86 14.96
C LYS A 367 27.38 22.31 15.99
N ILE A 368 28.49 21.59 16.09
CA ILE A 368 29.60 21.97 16.97
C ILE A 368 30.51 22.88 16.16
N ASP A 369 30.51 24.18 16.46
CA ASP A 369 31.59 25.07 16.05
C ASP A 369 32.80 24.77 16.96
N ASN A 370 34.02 24.78 16.41
CA ASN A 370 35.27 24.22 16.97
C ASN A 370 35.73 24.71 18.39
N ASN A 371 34.90 25.42 19.16
CA ASN A 371 35.26 26.04 20.44
C ASN A 371 34.52 25.50 21.69
N ILE A 372 33.74 24.42 21.59
CA ILE A 372 33.15 23.78 22.78
C ILE A 372 33.31 22.26 22.65
N ALA A 373 34.42 21.74 23.19
CA ALA A 373 34.62 20.32 23.43
C ALA A 373 34.11 20.01 24.83
N ASP A 374 33.02 19.23 24.92
CA ASP A 374 32.69 18.43 26.10
C ASP A 374 31.50 17.52 25.76
N TYR A 375 31.77 16.54 24.92
CA TYR A 375 30.83 15.49 24.64
C TYR A 375 31.58 14.17 24.47
N ASP A 376 31.99 13.55 25.58
CA ASP A 376 32.60 12.20 25.62
C ASP A 376 31.74 11.08 24.98
N PHE A 377 30.51 11.40 24.52
CA PHE A 377 29.65 10.49 23.75
C PHE A 377 29.54 10.84 22.25
N LEU A 378 30.19 11.92 21.80
CA LEU A 378 30.18 12.45 20.42
C LEU A 378 31.58 12.64 19.84
N ASP A 379 32.61 12.00 20.41
CA ASP A 379 34.02 12.23 20.03
C ASP A 379 34.32 12.11 18.52
N GLU A 380 33.43 11.51 17.73
CA GLU A 380 33.53 11.43 16.27
C GLU A 380 32.47 12.21 15.46
N ILE A 381 31.39 12.74 16.08
CA ILE A 381 30.23 13.31 15.35
C ILE A 381 30.12 14.82 15.59
N LYS A 382 30.73 15.61 14.70
CA LYS A 382 30.75 17.08 14.77
C LYS A 382 29.48 17.77 14.25
N ASN A 383 28.66 17.06 13.47
CA ASN A 383 27.47 17.63 12.83
C ASN A 383 26.34 16.59 12.68
N ILE A 384 25.17 16.89 13.22
CA ILE A 384 23.95 16.07 13.15
C ILE A 384 22.86 16.92 12.51
N LYS A 385 22.40 16.54 11.30
CA LYS A 385 21.19 17.13 10.68
C LYS A 385 19.97 16.66 11.48
N GLY A 386 19.24 17.61 12.09
CA GLY A 386 18.04 17.32 12.89
C GLY A 386 16.78 17.24 12.05
N ILE A 387 15.72 16.61 12.56
CA ILE A 387 14.41 16.56 11.90
C ILE A 387 13.74 17.94 11.82
N ILE A 388 14.01 18.85 12.77
CA ILE A 388 13.41 20.18 12.78
C ILE A 388 13.76 20.99 11.52
N ILE A 389 14.97 20.87 10.97
CA ILE A 389 15.32 21.63 9.75
C ILE A 389 14.51 21.17 8.53
N LEU A 390 14.13 19.88 8.48
CA LEU A 390 13.33 19.29 7.41
C LEU A 390 11.84 19.67 7.49
N THR A 391 11.38 20.07 8.67
CA THR A 391 9.95 20.27 8.96
C THR A 391 9.59 21.75 9.07
N LYS A 392 10.48 22.64 8.62
CA LYS A 392 10.27 24.10 8.64
C LYS A 392 9.01 24.46 7.85
N GLY A 393 8.17 25.31 8.45
CA GLY A 393 6.91 25.77 7.85
C GLY A 393 5.72 24.81 8.04
N ARG A 394 5.92 23.66 8.70
CA ARG A 394 4.84 22.72 9.00
C ARG A 394 4.27 22.94 10.39
N LYS A 395 2.96 22.71 10.52
CA LYS A 395 2.28 22.69 11.81
C LYS A 395 2.53 21.36 12.52
N TRP A 396 2.88 21.48 13.80
CA TRP A 396 3.06 20.37 14.71
C TRP A 396 1.89 20.29 15.66
N PHE A 397 1.54 19.08 16.06
CA PHE A 397 0.46 18.77 16.98
C PHE A 397 0.94 17.78 18.04
N TYR A 398 0.32 17.85 19.21
CA TYR A 398 0.31 16.77 20.19
C TYR A 398 -1.14 16.33 20.41
N ARG A 399 -1.34 15.27 21.18
CA ARG A 399 -2.67 14.74 21.49
C ARG A 399 -2.80 14.36 22.95
N GLY A 400 -3.83 14.90 23.61
CA GLY A 400 -4.07 14.72 25.03
C GLY A 400 -2.99 15.36 25.90
N MET A 401 -3.01 15.11 27.21
CA MET A 401 -2.09 15.79 28.12
C MET A 401 -0.62 15.46 27.85
N ILE A 402 0.22 16.51 27.82
CA ILE A 402 1.68 16.38 27.92
C ILE A 402 2.08 15.57 29.17
N THR A 403 3.23 14.89 29.12
CA THR A 403 3.72 14.12 30.27
C THR A 403 4.09 15.06 31.43
N LYS A 404 4.25 14.52 32.65
CA LYS A 404 4.79 15.31 33.80
C LYS A 404 6.17 15.92 33.51
N LYS A 405 6.93 15.29 32.61
CA LYS A 405 8.20 15.80 32.11
C LYS A 405 8.02 16.77 30.93
N GLY A 406 6.82 17.20 30.58
CA GLY A 406 6.58 18.17 29.51
C GLY A 406 6.86 17.65 28.10
N HIS A 407 6.76 16.34 27.85
CA HIS A 407 6.90 15.78 26.51
C HIS A 407 5.52 15.46 25.90
N PRO A 408 5.35 15.57 24.57
CA PRO A 408 4.16 15.10 23.88
C PRO A 408 4.01 13.59 24.08
N ARG A 409 2.81 13.16 24.47
CA ARG A 409 2.55 11.80 24.92
C ARG A 409 2.63 10.80 23.75
N HIS A 410 3.12 9.60 24.03
CA HIS A 410 3.05 8.50 23.07
C HIS A 410 1.58 8.05 22.88
N GLN A 411 1.15 7.84 21.64
CA GLN A 411 -0.28 7.74 21.30
C GLN A 411 -1.02 6.62 22.03
N LEU A 412 -0.35 5.50 22.31
CA LEU A 412 -0.89 4.40 23.12
C LEU A 412 -1.54 4.87 24.45
N TRP A 413 -1.03 5.95 25.04
CA TRP A 413 -1.45 6.45 26.36
C TRP A 413 -2.41 7.64 26.31
N THR A 414 -2.92 7.98 25.13
CA THR A 414 -3.89 9.06 24.92
C THR A 414 -5.31 8.51 24.98
N GLU A 415 -6.28 9.32 25.40
CA GLU A 415 -7.70 8.92 25.38
C GLU A 415 -8.23 8.85 23.95
N ASN A 416 -9.30 8.09 23.69
CA ASN A 416 -9.89 8.00 22.34
C ASN A 416 -10.62 9.28 21.93
N SER A 417 -11.14 10.05 22.89
CA SER A 417 -11.85 11.32 22.69
C SER A 417 -10.91 12.53 22.49
N ALA A 418 -9.63 12.41 22.85
CA ALA A 418 -8.68 13.52 22.78
C ALA A 418 -8.51 14.02 21.33
N ARG A 419 -8.55 15.34 21.11
CA ARG A 419 -8.31 15.97 19.82
C ARG A 419 -6.85 16.39 19.67
N LEU A 420 -6.45 16.71 18.44
CA LEU A 420 -5.16 17.31 18.16
C LEU A 420 -5.10 18.75 18.69
N GLU A 421 -4.01 19.08 19.35
CA GLU A 421 -3.70 20.43 19.87
C GLU A 421 -2.40 20.92 19.26
N GLU A 422 -2.32 22.21 18.90
CA GLU A 422 -1.14 22.77 18.27
C GLU A 422 0.07 22.70 19.22
N PHE A 423 1.18 22.20 18.69
CA PHE A 423 2.41 22.00 19.43
C PHE A 423 3.48 22.99 18.96
N ASN A 424 3.86 23.92 19.85
CA ASN A 424 4.96 24.83 19.58
C ASN A 424 6.31 24.10 19.67
N ILE A 425 6.70 23.48 18.56
CA ILE A 425 7.93 22.69 18.49
C ILE A 425 9.18 23.52 18.78
N ASN A 426 9.21 24.79 18.38
CA ASN A 426 10.36 25.66 18.58
C ASN A 426 10.57 25.99 20.07
N GLU A 427 9.49 26.24 20.79
CA GLU A 427 9.53 26.45 22.26
C GLU A 427 9.92 25.17 22.99
N TYR A 428 9.37 24.02 22.57
CA TYR A 428 9.75 22.73 23.13
C TYR A 428 11.25 22.42 22.97
N ILE A 429 11.84 22.78 21.83
CA ILE A 429 13.28 22.60 21.59
C ILE A 429 14.11 23.46 22.55
N LYS A 430 13.73 24.72 22.79
CA LYS A 430 14.40 25.59 23.78
C LYS A 430 14.38 24.97 25.18
N ILE A 431 13.22 24.47 25.62
CA ILE A 431 13.06 23.82 26.92
C ILE A 431 13.95 22.56 27.03
N LEU A 432 14.06 21.77 25.96
CA LEU A 432 14.95 20.60 25.92
C LEU A 432 16.44 20.98 26.08
N GLU A 433 16.84 22.14 25.60
CA GLU A 433 18.21 22.66 25.71
C GLU A 433 18.52 23.12 27.13
N GLU A 434 17.64 23.91 27.73
CA GLU A 434 17.80 24.40 29.11
C GLU A 434 17.97 23.25 30.11
N ARG A 435 17.15 22.19 29.96
CA ARG A 435 17.28 20.98 30.80
C ARG A 435 18.59 20.25 30.61
N SER A 436 19.10 20.22 29.38
CA SER A 436 20.39 19.58 29.09
C SER A 436 21.54 20.31 29.79
N ASN A 437 21.49 21.64 29.81
CA ASN A 437 22.49 22.48 30.45
C ASN A 437 22.40 22.41 31.99
N TYR A 438 21.18 22.35 32.54
CA TYR A 438 20.97 22.24 33.99
C TYR A 438 21.49 20.91 34.58
N VAL A 439 21.33 19.79 33.86
CA VAL A 439 21.89 18.49 34.28
C VAL A 439 23.42 18.55 34.27
N LYS A 440 24.04 19.15 33.25
CA LYS A 440 25.50 19.33 33.19
C LYS A 440 26.02 20.12 34.40
N PHE A 441 25.37 21.25 34.72
CA PHE A 441 25.72 22.07 35.90
C PHE A 441 25.66 21.32 37.24
N LYS A 442 24.80 20.30 37.38
CA LYS A 442 24.72 19.48 38.60
C LYS A 442 25.75 18.34 38.63
N GLU A 443 26.11 17.79 37.47
CA GLU A 443 27.16 16.79 37.34
C GLU A 443 28.54 17.41 37.61
N ASP A 444 28.77 18.65 37.16
CA ASP A 444 30.03 19.38 37.39
C ASP A 444 30.20 19.91 38.85
N MET A 445 29.13 19.89 39.66
CA MET A 445 29.13 20.35 41.06
C MET A 445 29.20 19.23 42.11
N ASN A 446 29.21 17.97 41.69
CA ASN A 446 29.39 16.78 42.54
C ASN A 446 30.70 16.07 42.17
#